data_AF-A0A849Z2G3-F1
#
_entry.id   AF-A0A849Z2G3-F1
#
_cell.length_a   1.000
_cell.length_b   1.000
_cell.length_c   1.000
_cell.angle_alpha   90.00
_cell.angle_beta   90.00
_cell.angle_gamma   90.00
#
_symmetry.space_group_name_H-M   'P 1'
#
loop_
_entity.id
_entity.type
_entity.pdbx_description
1 polymer ?
#
loop_
_entity_poly.entity_id
_entity_poly.type
_entity_poly.pdbx_seq_one_letter_code
_entity_poly.pdbx_strand_id
1 'polypeptide(L)'
;MQWLAAVCVRRPVFATVIVLLLTVVGFFSYMGLGVDRFPKVDFPMVVVATVVPGSAPEQVETEVTDEIESAVNTISGIDELRSTSVEGVSQVFVQFVLEKDVNVAAQEVNEKVNGILNNLPEGAERPTIVKLDPDATPILTLVVSGNGTVRDVTELADKVVRRQLESINGVGQVTLVGGRGRQINVWVDPDKLKKLGLSPLSVEAALRTQNIELPSGRLERGDTQLTLRTLGRVKSIEELSEVAIASRDGYTITLKDVATVEDGMAEPESVGFKQGKAAVLL
;
A
#
# COMPACT_ATOMS: atom_id res chain seq x y z
N MET A 1 39.50 48.22 17.26
CA MET A 1 39.86 46.95 16.57
C MET A 1 41.30 46.46 16.83
N GLN A 2 42.28 47.28 17.25
CA GLN A 2 43.67 46.83 17.47
C GLN A 2 43.96 46.22 18.86
N TRP A 3 42.98 46.15 19.75
CA TRP A 3 43.19 45.69 21.12
C TRP A 3 43.57 44.20 21.21
N LEU A 4 42.91 43.33 20.45
CA LEU A 4 43.25 41.90 20.39
C LEU A 4 44.69 41.68 19.88
N ALA A 5 45.07 42.40 18.82
CA ALA A 5 46.43 42.34 18.28
C ALA A 5 47.47 42.82 19.31
N ALA A 6 47.19 43.92 20.02
CA ALA A 6 48.07 44.45 21.06
C ALA A 6 48.26 43.47 22.24
N VAL A 7 47.21 42.75 22.64
CA VAL A 7 47.28 41.72 23.71
C VAL A 7 48.07 40.50 23.24
N CYS A 8 47.85 40.03 22.01
CA CYS A 8 48.57 38.91 21.42
C CYS A 8 50.08 39.20 21.24
N VAL A 9 50.45 40.43 20.84
CA VAL A 9 51.84 40.86 20.70
C VAL A 9 52.54 41.02 22.07
N ARG A 10 51.83 41.51 23.10
CA ARG A 10 52.38 41.63 24.46
C ARG A 10 52.55 40.30 25.18
N ARG A 11 51.76 39.28 24.82
CA ARG A 11 51.79 37.94 25.45
C ARG A 11 51.90 36.85 24.38
N PRO A 12 53.09 36.65 23.78
CA PRO A 12 53.27 35.68 22.70
C PRO A 12 52.92 34.25 23.12
N VAL A 13 53.22 33.87 24.38
CA VAL A 13 52.87 32.55 24.91
C VAL A 13 51.35 32.33 24.94
N PHE A 14 50.57 33.31 25.39
CA PHE A 14 49.11 33.23 25.41
C PHE A 14 48.52 33.06 24.01
N ALA A 15 49.04 33.81 23.03
CA ALA A 15 48.63 33.69 21.63
C ALA A 15 48.96 32.29 21.07
N THR A 16 50.16 31.76 21.35
CA THR A 16 50.55 30.41 20.89
C THR A 16 49.68 29.30 21.51
N VAL A 17 49.29 29.42 22.78
CA VAL A 17 48.42 28.43 23.43
C VAL A 17 47.01 28.45 22.83
N ILE A 18 46.46 29.63 22.50
CA ILE A 18 45.16 29.72 21.82
C ILE A 18 45.21 29.07 20.44
N VAL A 19 46.26 29.35 19.65
CA VAL A 19 46.43 28.76 18.32
C VAL A 19 46.61 27.25 18.42
N LEU A 20 47.40 26.77 19.38
CA LEU A 20 47.59 25.34 19.63
C LEU A 20 46.25 24.68 20.01
N LEU A 21 45.47 25.30 20.90
CA LEU A 21 44.18 24.79 21.33
C LEU A 21 43.19 24.70 20.16
N LEU A 22 43.08 25.74 19.33
CA LEU A 22 42.25 25.72 18.13
C LEU A 22 42.70 24.65 17.13
N THR A 23 44.02 24.44 17.00
CA THR A 23 44.59 23.43 16.10
C THR A 23 44.27 22.03 16.58
N VAL A 24 44.44 21.75 17.88
CA VAL A 24 44.15 20.42 18.46
C VAL A 24 42.65 20.13 18.39
N VAL A 25 41.79 21.09 18.76
CA VAL A 25 40.33 20.93 18.65
C VAL A 25 39.91 20.73 17.19
N GLY A 26 40.43 21.53 16.26
CA GLY A 26 40.15 21.41 14.83
C GLY A 26 40.60 20.05 14.27
N PHE A 27 41.75 19.54 14.70
CA PHE A 27 42.26 18.23 14.28
C PHE A 27 41.35 17.08 14.73
N PHE A 28 40.91 17.08 16.00
CA PHE A 28 39.95 16.08 16.49
C PHE A 28 38.58 16.21 15.82
N SER A 29 38.07 17.42 15.61
CA SER A 29 36.80 17.66 14.91
C SER A 29 36.85 17.19 13.45
N TYR A 30 37.98 17.36 12.76
CA TYR A 30 38.16 16.90 11.38
C TYR A 30 38.13 15.37 11.28
N MET A 31 38.76 14.65 12.22
CA MET A 31 38.70 13.19 12.25
C MET A 31 37.30 12.64 12.57
N GLY A 32 36.45 13.42 13.25
CA GLY A 32 35.07 13.03 13.59
C GLY A 32 34.02 13.45 12.56
N LEU A 33 34.39 14.18 11.49
CA LEU A 33 33.44 14.64 10.49
C LEU A 33 33.06 13.47 9.56
N GLY A 34 31.78 13.15 9.49
CA GLY A 34 31.26 12.19 8.50
C GLY A 34 31.48 12.74 7.09
N VAL A 35 32.08 11.95 6.21
CA VAL A 35 32.27 12.30 4.80
C VAL A 35 31.19 11.62 3.98
N ASP A 36 30.17 12.38 3.60
CA ASP A 36 29.17 11.94 2.62
C ASP A 36 29.54 12.48 1.22
N ARG A 37 29.32 11.67 0.18
CA ARG A 37 29.63 12.07 -1.21
C ARG A 37 28.68 13.13 -1.76
N PHE A 38 27.50 13.25 -1.16
CA PHE A 38 26.48 14.25 -1.48
C PHE A 38 25.94 14.82 -0.16
N PRO A 39 25.56 16.10 -0.12
CA PRO A 39 24.77 16.59 1.01
C PRO A 39 23.47 15.77 1.09
N LYS A 40 23.03 15.46 2.31
CA LYS A 40 21.70 14.88 2.53
C LYS A 40 20.66 15.94 2.14
N VAL A 41 20.00 15.72 1.02
CA VAL A 41 18.91 16.57 0.54
C VAL A 41 17.67 15.68 0.45
N ASP A 42 16.85 15.75 1.48
CA ASP A 42 15.58 15.02 1.54
C ASP A 42 14.54 15.86 0.81
N PHE A 43 14.27 15.55 -0.46
CA PHE A 43 13.20 16.21 -1.20
C PHE A 43 11.85 15.69 -0.68
N PRO A 44 11.01 16.52 -0.05
CA PRO A 44 9.73 16.07 0.49
C PRO A 44 8.76 15.82 -0.67
N MET A 45 8.63 14.54 -1.05
CA MET A 45 7.76 14.11 -2.14
C MET A 45 6.71 13.13 -1.63
N VAL A 46 5.47 13.35 -2.04
CA VAL A 46 4.31 12.52 -1.72
C VAL A 46 3.70 12.04 -3.02
N VAL A 47 3.43 10.75 -3.11
CA VAL A 47 2.79 10.12 -4.25
C VAL A 47 1.38 9.69 -3.85
N VAL A 48 0.39 10.10 -4.62
CA VAL A 48 -0.99 9.63 -4.50
C VAL A 48 -1.25 8.66 -5.65
N ALA A 49 -1.53 7.41 -5.34
CA ALA A 49 -1.82 6.37 -6.32
C ALA A 49 -3.27 5.91 -6.18
N THR A 50 -4.01 5.88 -7.28
CA THR A 50 -5.41 5.46 -7.32
C THR A 50 -5.60 4.43 -8.43
N VAL A 51 -6.21 3.29 -8.10
CA VAL A 51 -6.49 2.21 -9.04
C VAL A 51 -7.96 2.27 -9.45
N VAL A 52 -8.23 2.20 -10.75
CA VAL A 52 -9.57 2.25 -11.36
C VAL A 52 -9.67 1.17 -12.44
N PRO A 53 -9.87 -0.10 -12.06
CA PRO A 53 -9.74 -1.21 -13.00
C PRO A 53 -10.69 -1.09 -14.19
N GLY A 54 -10.16 -1.27 -15.40
CA GLY A 54 -10.95 -1.28 -16.65
C GLY A 54 -11.25 0.10 -17.26
N SER A 55 -10.67 1.18 -16.74
CA SER A 55 -10.80 2.52 -17.33
C SER A 55 -9.68 2.85 -18.32
N ALA A 56 -10.04 3.49 -19.43
CA ALA A 56 -9.08 4.01 -20.42
C ALA A 56 -8.26 5.19 -19.86
N PRO A 57 -7.02 5.42 -20.32
CA PRO A 57 -6.16 6.49 -19.80
C PRO A 57 -6.82 7.87 -19.76
N GLU A 58 -7.53 8.25 -20.83
CA GLU A 58 -8.19 9.56 -20.94
C GLU A 58 -9.33 9.72 -19.92
N GLN A 59 -10.01 8.63 -19.59
CA GLN A 59 -11.05 8.61 -18.57
C GLN A 59 -10.45 8.71 -17.16
N VAL A 60 -9.33 8.01 -16.92
CA VAL A 60 -8.58 8.09 -15.66
C VAL A 60 -8.01 9.49 -15.42
N GLU A 61 -7.56 10.16 -16.48
CA GLU A 61 -7.12 11.56 -16.43
C GLU A 61 -8.27 12.46 -15.96
N THR A 62 -9.38 12.47 -16.69
CA THR A 62 -10.49 13.41 -16.47
C THR A 62 -11.28 13.13 -15.18
N GLU A 63 -11.56 11.86 -14.85
CA GLU A 63 -12.46 11.50 -13.75
C GLU A 63 -11.74 11.31 -12.41
N VAL A 64 -10.42 11.14 -12.41
CA VAL A 64 -9.65 10.83 -11.18
C VAL A 64 -8.45 11.73 -11.02
N THR A 65 -7.62 11.84 -12.06
CA THR A 65 -6.34 12.57 -11.96
C THR A 65 -6.60 14.05 -11.75
N ASP A 66 -7.43 14.68 -12.58
CA ASP A 66 -7.79 16.09 -12.49
C ASP A 66 -8.45 16.47 -11.15
N GLU A 67 -9.32 15.61 -10.63
CA GLU A 67 -9.97 15.81 -9.33
C GLU A 67 -8.95 15.78 -8.18
N ILE A 68 -8.03 14.81 -8.20
CA ILE A 68 -6.95 14.69 -7.20
C ILE A 68 -6.00 15.88 -7.28
N GLU A 69 -5.55 16.25 -8.49
CA GLU A 69 -4.68 17.40 -8.69
C GLU A 69 -5.33 18.69 -8.19
N SER A 70 -6.58 18.93 -8.56
CA SER A 70 -7.34 20.13 -8.15
C SER A 70 -7.47 20.23 -6.64
N ALA A 71 -7.70 19.12 -5.94
CA ALA A 71 -7.79 19.09 -4.49
C ALA A 71 -6.43 19.38 -3.82
N VAL A 72 -5.38 18.73 -4.30
CA VAL A 72 -4.02 18.81 -3.74
C VAL A 72 -3.37 20.16 -4.03
N ASN A 73 -3.64 20.79 -5.18
CA ASN A 73 -3.09 22.08 -5.56
C ASN A 73 -3.48 23.23 -4.60
N THR A 74 -4.45 23.01 -3.72
CA THR A 74 -4.81 23.97 -2.66
C THR A 74 -3.87 23.97 -1.45
N ILE A 75 -2.91 23.06 -1.41
CA ILE A 75 -1.96 22.90 -0.30
C ILE A 75 -0.80 23.89 -0.46
N SER A 76 -0.44 24.58 0.61
CA SER A 76 0.68 25.54 0.60
C SER A 76 2.03 24.83 0.52
N GLY A 77 2.99 25.42 -0.20
CA GLY A 77 4.37 24.96 -0.26
C GLY A 77 4.62 23.81 -1.25
N ILE A 78 3.73 23.60 -2.21
CA ILE A 78 4.00 22.76 -3.39
C ILE A 78 4.99 23.52 -4.28
N ASP A 79 6.08 22.86 -4.66
CA ASP A 79 7.09 23.35 -5.60
C ASP A 79 6.79 22.84 -7.01
N GLU A 80 6.49 21.54 -7.13
CA GLU A 80 6.16 20.90 -8.40
C GLU A 80 5.05 19.85 -8.20
N LEU A 81 4.12 19.79 -9.16
CA LEU A 81 3.06 18.80 -9.22
C LEU A 81 3.09 18.15 -10.61
N ARG A 82 3.16 16.82 -10.65
CA ARG A 82 3.16 16.04 -11.89
C ARG A 82 2.20 14.87 -11.74
N SER A 83 1.55 14.48 -12.81
CA SER A 83 0.73 13.28 -12.83
C SER A 83 1.05 12.38 -14.01
N THR A 84 0.63 11.13 -13.91
CA THR A 84 0.71 10.14 -14.97
C THR A 84 -0.53 9.26 -14.87
N SER A 85 -1.27 9.20 -15.97
CA SER A 85 -2.48 8.40 -16.10
C SER A 85 -2.21 7.32 -17.13
N VAL A 86 -2.36 6.07 -16.72
CA VAL A 86 -2.26 4.90 -17.58
C VAL A 86 -3.52 4.07 -17.42
N GLU A 87 -3.67 3.03 -18.24
CA GLU A 87 -4.84 2.16 -18.20
C GLU A 87 -5.07 1.63 -16.77
N GLY A 88 -6.22 2.00 -16.22
CA GLY A 88 -6.67 1.64 -14.88
C GLY A 88 -5.88 2.18 -13.69
N VAL A 89 -4.91 3.10 -13.87
CA VAL A 89 -4.10 3.64 -12.76
C VAL A 89 -3.80 5.12 -12.94
N SER A 90 -4.03 5.91 -11.88
CA SER A 90 -3.60 7.31 -11.76
C SER A 90 -2.49 7.45 -10.72
N GLN A 91 -1.43 8.17 -11.06
CA GLN A 91 -0.33 8.50 -10.16
C GLN A 91 -0.11 10.02 -10.15
N VAL A 92 -0.22 10.65 -8.98
CA VAL A 92 0.03 12.09 -8.79
C VAL A 92 1.23 12.26 -7.85
N PHE A 93 2.28 12.87 -8.36
CA PHE A 93 3.51 13.21 -7.67
C PHE A 93 3.46 14.67 -7.20
N VAL A 94 3.58 14.86 -5.89
CA VAL A 94 3.50 16.16 -5.24
C VAL A 94 4.85 16.41 -4.56
N GLN A 95 5.62 17.35 -5.12
CA GLN A 95 6.89 17.78 -4.56
C GLN A 95 6.68 19.10 -3.80
N PHE A 96 7.12 19.12 -2.55
CA PHE A 96 7.05 20.30 -1.70
C PHE A 96 8.43 20.99 -1.60
N VAL A 97 8.41 22.24 -1.15
CA VAL A 97 9.63 22.99 -0.81
C VAL A 97 10.41 22.30 0.32
N LEU A 98 11.74 22.43 0.32
CA LEU A 98 12.64 21.72 1.25
C LEU A 98 12.37 22.04 2.73
N GLU A 99 11.82 23.21 3.04
CA GLU A 99 11.51 23.63 4.41
C GLU A 99 10.26 22.93 4.98
N LYS A 100 9.45 22.27 4.14
CA LYS A 100 8.22 21.62 4.55
C LYS A 100 8.48 20.21 5.05
N ASP A 101 7.97 19.89 6.24
CA ASP A 101 8.04 18.54 6.79
C ASP A 101 7.18 17.57 5.96
N VAL A 102 7.79 16.46 5.53
CA VAL A 102 7.14 15.45 4.67
C VAL A 102 5.95 14.77 5.35
N ASN A 103 5.94 14.64 6.68
CA ASN A 103 4.82 14.06 7.42
C ASN A 103 3.63 15.02 7.45
N VAL A 104 3.89 16.31 7.68
CA VAL A 104 2.85 17.34 7.60
C VAL A 104 2.30 17.42 6.18
N ALA A 105 3.17 17.42 5.18
CA ALA A 105 2.78 17.41 3.77
C ALA A 105 1.91 16.20 3.41
N ALA A 106 2.31 14.99 3.81
CA ALA A 106 1.53 13.78 3.58
C ALA A 106 0.18 13.80 4.30
N GLN A 107 0.12 14.35 5.51
CA GLN A 107 -1.13 14.51 6.24
C GLN A 107 -2.08 15.48 5.52
N GLU A 108 -1.59 16.65 5.11
CA GLU A 108 -2.39 17.63 4.37
C GLU A 108 -2.89 17.07 3.02
N VAL A 109 -2.04 16.33 2.30
CA VAL A 109 -2.44 15.62 1.07
C VAL A 109 -3.56 14.62 1.37
N ASN A 110 -3.37 13.79 2.38
CA ASN A 110 -4.38 12.82 2.79
C ASN A 110 -5.70 13.49 3.20
N GLU A 111 -5.68 14.62 3.91
CA GLU A 111 -6.89 15.37 4.26
C GLU A 111 -7.63 15.90 3.03
N LYS A 112 -6.90 16.46 2.04
CA LYS A 112 -7.51 16.97 0.80
C LYS A 112 -8.09 15.85 -0.06
N VAL A 113 -7.35 14.76 -0.21
CA VAL A 113 -7.79 13.59 -0.99
C VAL A 113 -9.00 12.92 -0.32
N ASN A 114 -9.01 12.80 1.01
CA ASN A 114 -10.16 12.26 1.72
C ASN A 114 -11.43 13.13 1.55
N GLY A 115 -11.27 14.44 1.37
CA GLY A 115 -12.38 15.36 1.12
C GLY A 115 -13.09 15.17 -0.21
N ILE A 116 -12.41 14.61 -1.21
CA ILE A 116 -12.94 14.40 -2.57
C ILE A 116 -13.30 12.94 -2.87
N LEU A 117 -13.25 12.03 -1.88
CA LEU A 117 -13.55 10.61 -2.11
C LEU A 117 -14.94 10.38 -2.72
N ASN A 118 -15.91 11.26 -2.44
CA ASN A 118 -17.25 11.17 -2.99
C ASN A 118 -17.36 11.71 -4.43
N ASN A 119 -16.35 12.41 -4.93
CA ASN A 119 -16.28 12.89 -6.31
C ASN A 119 -15.64 11.85 -7.25
N LEU A 120 -14.89 10.89 -6.68
CA LEU A 120 -14.30 9.80 -7.45
C LEU A 120 -15.38 8.81 -7.94
N PRO A 121 -15.19 8.17 -9.10
CA PRO A 121 -16.15 7.22 -9.64
C PRO A 121 -16.32 5.98 -8.73
N GLU A 122 -17.51 5.37 -8.71
CA GLU A 122 -17.84 4.24 -7.81
C GLU A 122 -16.94 2.99 -8.01
N GLY A 123 -16.23 2.90 -9.13
CA GLY A 123 -15.27 1.84 -9.42
C GLY A 123 -13.82 2.14 -8.99
N ALA A 124 -13.53 3.34 -8.50
CA ALA A 124 -12.19 3.70 -8.04
C ALA A 124 -11.92 3.10 -6.65
N GLU A 125 -10.76 2.47 -6.50
CA GLU A 125 -10.23 2.12 -5.20
C GLU A 125 -9.86 3.37 -4.41
N ARG A 126 -9.79 3.24 -3.08
CA ARG A 126 -9.37 4.36 -2.24
C ARG A 126 -7.94 4.78 -2.61
N PRO A 127 -7.68 6.07 -2.87
CA PRO A 127 -6.35 6.56 -3.13
C PRO A 127 -5.39 6.20 -1.99
N THR A 128 -4.21 5.71 -2.34
CA THR A 128 -3.14 5.40 -1.39
C THR A 128 -2.09 6.51 -1.43
N ILE A 129 -1.81 7.09 -0.27
CA ILE A 129 -0.82 8.15 -0.11
C ILE A 129 0.49 7.52 0.38
N VAL A 130 1.55 7.61 -0.43
CA VAL A 130 2.87 7.07 -0.15
C VAL A 130 3.86 8.23 -0.05
N LYS A 131 4.65 8.27 1.02
CA LYS A 131 5.79 9.18 1.12
C LYS A 131 6.95 8.58 0.34
N LEU A 132 7.50 9.34 -0.61
CA LEU A 132 8.70 8.90 -1.29
C LEU A 132 9.90 9.25 -0.41
N ASP A 133 10.55 8.23 0.11
CA ASP A 133 11.78 8.36 0.88
C ASP A 133 12.94 7.87 -0.01
N PRO A 134 13.81 8.76 -0.51
CA PRO A 134 14.95 8.36 -1.33
C PRO A 134 15.96 7.50 -0.57
N ASP A 135 15.92 7.51 0.77
CA ASP A 135 16.73 6.65 1.62
C ASP A 135 16.08 5.27 1.88
N ALA A 136 14.83 5.04 1.44
CA ALA A 136 14.12 3.75 1.58
C ALA A 136 14.60 2.67 0.60
N THR A 137 15.91 2.62 0.36
CA THR A 137 16.54 1.51 -0.36
C THR A 137 16.42 0.21 0.46
N PRO A 138 16.03 -0.92 -0.18
CA PRO A 138 15.96 -2.19 0.53
C PRO A 138 17.31 -2.56 1.15
N ILE A 139 17.36 -2.65 2.48
CA ILE A 139 18.58 -3.01 3.23
C ILE A 139 18.88 -4.52 3.16
N LEU A 140 17.87 -5.34 2.87
CA LEU A 140 17.95 -6.79 2.79
C LEU A 140 16.94 -7.28 1.77
N THR A 141 17.35 -8.24 0.95
CA THR A 141 16.43 -8.99 0.08
C THR A 141 16.53 -10.46 0.42
N LEU A 142 15.41 -11.09 0.73
CA LEU A 142 15.31 -12.48 1.08
C LEU A 142 14.58 -13.25 -0.01
N VAL A 143 15.08 -14.43 -0.34
CA VAL A 143 14.46 -15.31 -1.33
C VAL A 143 13.87 -16.51 -0.62
N VAL A 144 12.54 -16.58 -0.59
CA VAL A 144 11.79 -17.72 -0.07
C VAL A 144 11.51 -18.67 -1.25
N SER A 145 12.08 -19.88 -1.17
CA SER A 145 11.94 -20.91 -2.20
C SER A 145 11.70 -22.27 -1.53
N GLY A 146 10.81 -23.10 -2.08
CA GLY A 146 10.52 -24.43 -1.58
C GLY A 146 10.14 -25.41 -2.68
N ASN A 147 9.98 -26.68 -2.32
CA ASN A 147 9.55 -27.74 -3.26
C ASN A 147 8.02 -27.80 -3.47
N GLY A 148 7.25 -26.92 -2.79
CA GLY A 148 5.81 -26.81 -2.93
C GLY A 148 5.38 -25.95 -4.12
N THR A 149 4.07 -25.71 -4.25
CA THR A 149 3.54 -24.79 -5.26
C THR A 149 3.92 -23.34 -4.92
N VAL A 150 3.88 -22.44 -5.91
CA VAL A 150 4.12 -21.00 -5.69
C VAL A 150 3.15 -20.44 -4.63
N ARG A 151 1.92 -20.96 -4.60
CA ARG A 151 0.92 -20.64 -3.56
C ARG A 151 1.41 -20.99 -2.16
N ASP A 152 1.92 -22.21 -1.95
CA ASP A 152 2.39 -22.64 -0.62
C ASP A 152 3.58 -21.79 -0.15
N VAL A 153 4.49 -21.49 -1.07
CA VAL A 153 5.65 -20.62 -0.80
C VAL A 153 5.19 -19.19 -0.49
N THR A 154 4.20 -18.68 -1.22
CA THR A 154 3.62 -17.34 -0.98
C THR A 154 2.91 -17.28 0.36
N GLU A 155 2.13 -18.30 0.72
CA GLU A 155 1.41 -18.34 1.99
C GLU A 155 2.38 -18.37 3.17
N LEU A 156 3.47 -19.14 3.07
CA LEU A 156 4.53 -19.14 4.06
C LEU A 156 5.24 -17.77 4.13
N ALA A 157 5.59 -17.20 2.98
CA ALA A 157 6.29 -15.92 2.90
C ALA A 157 5.44 -14.79 3.48
N ASP A 158 4.15 -14.70 3.14
CA ASP A 158 3.26 -13.63 3.57
C ASP A 158 2.75 -13.80 5.01
N LYS A 159 2.26 -14.99 5.38
CA LYS A 159 1.62 -15.18 6.69
C LYS A 159 2.58 -15.44 7.84
N VAL A 160 3.79 -15.92 7.54
CA VAL A 160 4.77 -16.28 8.58
C VAL A 160 5.99 -15.37 8.49
N VAL A 161 6.74 -15.42 7.39
CA VAL A 161 8.05 -14.75 7.29
C VAL A 161 7.90 -13.22 7.33
N ARG A 162 7.03 -12.67 6.49
CA ARG A 162 6.78 -11.23 6.41
C ARG A 162 6.32 -10.66 7.75
N ARG A 163 5.33 -11.28 8.40
CA ARG A 163 4.83 -10.82 9.71
C ARG A 163 5.89 -10.86 10.81
N GLN A 164 6.75 -11.89 10.80
CA GLN A 164 7.86 -11.97 11.75
C GLN A 164 8.86 -10.84 11.51
N LEU A 165 9.23 -10.56 10.25
CA LEU A 165 10.13 -9.46 9.91
C LEU A 165 9.53 -8.09 10.26
N GLU A 166 8.28 -7.84 9.91
CA GLU A 166 7.57 -6.58 10.24
C GLU A 166 7.46 -6.33 11.75
N SER A 167 7.50 -7.39 12.58
CA SER A 167 7.48 -7.26 14.05
C SER A 167 8.82 -6.84 14.67
N ILE A 168 9.92 -6.87 13.91
CA ILE A 168 11.24 -6.50 14.40
C ILE A 168 11.33 -4.98 14.51
N ASN A 169 11.79 -4.49 15.66
CA ASN A 169 11.98 -3.05 15.87
C ASN A 169 12.98 -2.49 14.85
N GLY A 170 12.59 -1.43 14.14
CA GLY A 170 13.39 -0.81 13.08
C GLY A 170 13.05 -1.25 11.66
N VAL A 171 12.15 -2.23 11.48
CA VAL A 171 11.63 -2.58 10.14
C VAL A 171 10.46 -1.66 9.81
N GLY A 172 10.61 -0.84 8.77
CA GLY A 172 9.56 0.07 8.29
C GLY A 172 8.53 -0.61 7.38
N GLN A 173 9.00 -1.43 6.43
CA GLN A 173 8.15 -2.11 5.45
C GLN A 173 8.83 -3.39 4.95
N VAL A 174 8.03 -4.42 4.65
CA VAL A 174 8.45 -5.62 3.93
C VAL A 174 7.57 -5.78 2.70
N THR A 175 8.18 -5.85 1.52
CA THR A 175 7.46 -5.88 0.24
C THR A 175 7.58 -7.27 -0.38
N LEU A 176 6.44 -7.88 -0.70
CA LEU A 176 6.40 -9.21 -1.28
C LEU A 176 6.34 -9.13 -2.81
N VAL A 177 7.27 -9.80 -3.49
CA VAL A 177 7.36 -9.80 -4.96
C VAL A 177 7.39 -11.24 -5.49
N GLY A 178 6.67 -11.50 -6.58
CA GLY A 178 6.59 -12.84 -7.20
C GLY A 178 5.65 -13.81 -6.49
N GLY A 179 4.87 -13.33 -5.53
CA GLY A 179 3.86 -14.10 -4.82
C GLY A 179 2.61 -14.35 -5.65
N ARG A 180 1.97 -15.50 -5.41
CA ARG A 180 0.64 -15.81 -5.91
C ARG A 180 -0.24 -16.25 -4.76
N GLY A 181 -1.06 -15.31 -4.29
CA GLY A 181 -2.01 -15.55 -3.19
C GLY A 181 -3.07 -16.57 -3.58
N ARG A 182 -3.64 -17.24 -2.57
CA ARG A 182 -4.83 -18.08 -2.73
C ARG A 182 -6.01 -17.20 -3.12
N GLN A 183 -6.69 -17.53 -4.21
CA GLN A 183 -7.89 -16.85 -4.68
C GLN A 183 -8.94 -17.90 -5.07
N ILE A 184 -10.19 -17.69 -4.66
CA ILE A 184 -11.30 -18.54 -5.13
C ILE A 184 -11.82 -17.95 -6.43
N ASN A 185 -11.65 -18.70 -7.52
CA ASN A 185 -12.06 -18.29 -8.85
C ASN A 185 -13.44 -18.88 -9.15
N VAL A 186 -14.36 -18.02 -9.58
CA VAL A 186 -15.72 -18.41 -9.97
C VAL A 186 -15.85 -18.23 -11.47
N TRP A 187 -15.75 -19.34 -12.20
CA TRP A 187 -15.84 -19.38 -13.66
C TRP A 187 -17.30 -19.53 -14.09
N VAL A 188 -17.92 -18.43 -14.49
CA VAL A 188 -19.34 -18.43 -14.87
C VAL A 188 -19.52 -18.88 -16.32
N ASP A 189 -20.48 -19.79 -16.54
CA ASP A 189 -20.80 -20.33 -17.86
C ASP A 189 -21.92 -19.49 -18.52
N PRO A 190 -21.61 -18.76 -19.61
CA PRO A 190 -22.58 -17.87 -20.25
C PRO A 190 -23.77 -18.62 -20.87
N ASP A 191 -23.59 -19.86 -21.34
CA ASP A 191 -24.66 -20.65 -21.93
C ASP A 191 -25.64 -21.15 -20.86
N LYS A 192 -25.13 -21.55 -19.69
CA LYS A 192 -25.97 -21.94 -18.54
C LYS A 192 -26.74 -20.75 -17.99
N LEU A 193 -26.09 -19.60 -17.83
CA LEU A 193 -26.76 -18.36 -17.43
C LEU A 193 -27.92 -18.01 -18.38
N LYS A 194 -27.68 -18.07 -19.69
CA LYS A 194 -28.68 -17.75 -20.71
C LYS A 194 -29.89 -18.70 -20.65
N LYS A 195 -29.67 -20.01 -20.49
CA LYS A 195 -30.75 -21.01 -20.34
C LYS A 195 -31.61 -20.74 -19.11
N LEU A 196 -30.99 -20.28 -18.03
CA LEU A 196 -31.66 -19.97 -16.77
C LEU A 196 -32.15 -18.51 -16.72
N GLY A 197 -31.93 -17.72 -17.78
CA GLY A 197 -32.30 -16.31 -17.86
C GLY A 197 -31.70 -15.47 -16.72
N LEU A 198 -30.45 -15.76 -16.34
CA LEU A 198 -29.69 -15.05 -15.32
C LEU A 198 -28.60 -14.19 -15.98
N SER A 199 -28.22 -13.09 -15.33
CA SER A 199 -27.10 -12.25 -15.77
C SER A 199 -25.86 -12.48 -14.89
N PRO A 200 -24.65 -12.18 -15.38
CA PRO A 200 -23.44 -12.19 -14.55
C PRO A 200 -23.57 -11.28 -13.31
N LEU A 201 -24.25 -10.14 -13.47
CA LEU A 201 -24.56 -9.20 -12.38
C LEU A 201 -25.40 -9.84 -11.27
N SER A 202 -26.34 -10.73 -11.62
CA SER A 202 -27.11 -11.48 -10.60
C SER A 202 -26.23 -12.41 -9.79
N VAL A 203 -25.22 -13.04 -10.42
CA VAL A 203 -24.25 -13.89 -9.73
C VAL A 203 -23.38 -13.07 -8.80
N GLU A 204 -22.85 -11.94 -9.26
CA GLU A 204 -22.06 -11.02 -8.43
C GLU A 204 -22.86 -10.53 -7.22
N ALA A 205 -24.10 -10.08 -7.43
CA ALA A 205 -24.97 -9.61 -6.36
C ALA A 205 -25.29 -10.71 -5.33
N ALA A 206 -25.53 -11.95 -5.79
CA ALA A 206 -25.76 -13.09 -4.90
C ALA A 206 -24.52 -13.41 -4.05
N LEU A 207 -23.33 -13.41 -4.65
CA LEU A 207 -22.07 -13.61 -3.94
C LEU A 207 -21.79 -12.51 -2.91
N ARG A 208 -22.01 -11.24 -3.27
CA ARG A 208 -21.85 -10.11 -2.35
C ARG A 208 -22.79 -10.18 -1.17
N THR A 209 -24.05 -10.57 -1.37
CA THR A 209 -25.06 -10.58 -0.30
C THR A 209 -24.94 -11.77 0.64
N GLN A 210 -24.53 -12.94 0.13
CA GLN A 210 -24.43 -14.15 0.95
C GLN A 210 -23.09 -14.27 1.68
N ASN A 211 -22.03 -13.59 1.25
CA ASN A 211 -20.74 -13.63 1.93
C ASN A 211 -20.56 -12.52 2.99
N ILE A 212 -21.63 -12.14 3.71
CA ILE A 212 -21.60 -11.08 4.72
C ILE A 212 -21.84 -11.67 6.12
N GLU A 213 -21.08 -11.20 7.10
CA GLU A 213 -21.31 -11.51 8.51
C GLU A 213 -22.12 -10.36 9.13
N LEU A 214 -23.41 -10.61 9.41
CA LEU A 214 -24.32 -9.61 9.99
C LEU A 214 -24.36 -9.74 11.53
N PRO A 215 -24.12 -8.67 12.30
CA PRO A 215 -24.33 -8.68 13.75
C PRO A 215 -25.83 -8.71 14.04
N SER A 216 -26.29 -9.76 14.75
CA SER A 216 -27.72 -10.02 14.97
C SER A 216 -28.26 -9.45 16.27
N GLY A 217 -27.46 -8.60 16.95
CA GLY A 217 -27.83 -7.90 18.17
C GLY A 217 -27.51 -8.67 19.46
N ARG A 218 -28.18 -8.29 20.54
CA ARG A 218 -28.00 -8.85 21.89
C ARG A 218 -29.34 -9.29 22.45
N LEU A 219 -29.37 -10.48 23.05
CA LEU A 219 -30.49 -11.00 23.82
C LEU A 219 -30.17 -10.86 25.31
N GLU A 220 -31.03 -10.19 26.06
CA GLU A 220 -30.89 -10.07 27.51
C GLU A 220 -31.84 -11.05 28.20
N ARG A 221 -31.32 -11.88 29.10
CA ARG A 221 -32.11 -12.81 29.92
C ARG A 221 -31.64 -12.74 31.37
N GLY A 222 -32.40 -12.00 32.20
CA GLY A 222 -31.99 -11.72 33.58
C GLY A 222 -30.66 -10.97 33.61
N ASP A 223 -29.71 -11.46 34.40
CA ASP A 223 -28.35 -10.88 34.49
C ASP A 223 -27.39 -11.34 33.37
N THR A 224 -27.87 -12.15 32.41
CA THR A 224 -27.04 -12.68 31.31
C THR A 224 -27.33 -11.97 30.00
N GLN A 225 -26.30 -11.39 29.39
CA GLN A 225 -26.34 -10.85 28.03
C GLN A 225 -25.71 -11.85 27.06
N LEU A 226 -26.50 -12.36 26.11
CA LEU A 226 -26.03 -13.20 25.01
C LEU A 226 -25.92 -12.36 23.73
N THR A 227 -24.76 -12.37 23.10
CA THR A 227 -24.57 -11.73 21.79
C THR A 227 -24.95 -12.73 20.70
N LEU A 228 -25.89 -12.35 19.83
CA LEU A 228 -26.32 -13.16 18.70
C LEU A 228 -25.53 -12.72 17.46
N ARG A 229 -24.93 -13.69 16.76
CA ARG A 229 -24.20 -13.47 15.52
C ARG A 229 -24.62 -14.49 14.48
N THR A 230 -25.10 -14.01 13.33
CA THR A 230 -25.39 -14.86 12.18
C THR A 230 -24.08 -15.10 11.42
N LEU A 231 -23.67 -16.36 11.35
CA LEU A 231 -22.50 -16.76 10.55
C LEU A 231 -22.93 -16.86 9.09
N GLY A 232 -22.72 -15.80 8.30
CA GLY A 232 -23.00 -15.79 6.86
C GLY A 232 -21.78 -16.04 5.98
N ARG A 233 -20.55 -15.96 6.51
CA ARG A 233 -19.34 -16.18 5.70
C ARG A 233 -19.23 -17.65 5.28
N VAL A 234 -19.14 -17.85 3.98
CA VAL A 234 -18.88 -19.15 3.35
C VAL A 234 -17.46 -19.61 3.70
N LYS A 235 -17.32 -20.80 4.27
CA LYS A 235 -16.04 -21.31 4.79
C LYS A 235 -15.34 -22.29 3.85
N SER A 236 -16.09 -22.88 2.93
CA SER A 236 -15.58 -23.89 2.00
C SER A 236 -16.07 -23.68 0.58
N ILE A 237 -15.43 -24.34 -0.38
CA ILE A 237 -15.79 -24.25 -1.80
C ILE A 237 -17.12 -24.94 -2.05
N GLU A 238 -17.41 -26.00 -1.30
CA GLU A 238 -18.65 -26.74 -1.33
C GLU A 238 -19.81 -25.85 -0.90
N GLU A 239 -19.66 -25.14 0.22
CA GLU A 239 -20.65 -24.15 0.67
C GLU A 239 -20.81 -23.01 -0.35
N LEU A 240 -19.72 -22.55 -0.99
CA LEU A 240 -19.79 -21.50 -2.02
C LEU A 240 -20.57 -21.96 -3.24
N SER A 241 -20.42 -23.23 -3.60
CA SER A 241 -21.09 -23.84 -4.74
C SER A 241 -22.60 -23.99 -4.52
N GLU A 242 -23.06 -24.02 -3.27
CA GLU A 242 -24.47 -24.10 -2.88
C GLU A 242 -25.15 -22.74 -2.70
N VAL A 243 -24.40 -21.63 -2.84
CA VAL A 243 -24.94 -20.27 -2.78
C VAL A 243 -26.10 -20.11 -3.75
N ALA A 244 -27.27 -19.70 -3.22
CA ALA A 244 -28.48 -19.52 -4.01
C ALA A 244 -28.37 -18.24 -4.84
N ILE A 245 -28.47 -18.33 -6.16
CA ILE A 245 -28.42 -17.17 -7.06
C ILE A 245 -29.82 -16.62 -7.31
N ALA A 246 -30.80 -17.50 -7.53
CA ALA A 246 -32.17 -17.12 -7.78
C ALA A 246 -33.12 -18.26 -7.39
N SER A 247 -34.40 -17.94 -7.21
CA SER A 247 -35.47 -18.93 -7.07
C SER A 247 -36.54 -18.70 -8.13
N ARG A 248 -36.91 -19.76 -8.86
CA ARG A 248 -37.98 -19.73 -9.87
C ARG A 248 -38.88 -20.94 -9.67
N ASP A 249 -40.19 -20.71 -9.61
CA ASP A 249 -41.20 -21.75 -9.51
C ASP A 249 -40.94 -22.77 -8.37
N GLY A 250 -40.36 -22.31 -7.26
CA GLY A 250 -40.00 -23.14 -6.11
C GLY A 250 -38.65 -23.87 -6.23
N TYR A 251 -37.97 -23.81 -7.37
CA TYR A 251 -36.62 -24.34 -7.57
C TYR A 251 -35.57 -23.27 -7.28
N THR A 252 -34.66 -23.59 -6.38
CA THR A 252 -33.50 -22.75 -6.08
C THR A 252 -32.39 -23.07 -7.07
N ILE A 253 -31.97 -22.05 -7.82
CA ILE A 253 -30.82 -22.10 -8.72
C ILE A 253 -29.61 -21.71 -7.89
N THR A 254 -28.61 -22.57 -7.85
CA THR A 254 -27.40 -22.42 -7.05
C THR A 254 -26.18 -22.11 -7.92
N LEU A 255 -25.09 -21.65 -7.30
CA LEU A 255 -23.88 -21.27 -8.03
C LEU A 255 -23.32 -22.42 -8.87
N LYS A 256 -23.36 -23.67 -8.37
CA LYS A 256 -22.93 -24.86 -9.12
C LYS A 256 -23.70 -25.09 -10.43
N ASP A 257 -24.93 -24.56 -10.52
CA ASP A 257 -25.78 -24.74 -11.71
C ASP A 257 -25.35 -23.80 -12.85
N VAL A 258 -24.60 -22.74 -12.54
CA VAL A 258 -24.21 -21.68 -13.49
C VAL A 258 -22.71 -21.41 -13.56
N ALA A 259 -21.92 -21.90 -12.62
CA ALA A 259 -20.49 -21.62 -12.55
C ALA A 259 -19.69 -22.82 -12.02
N THR A 260 -18.39 -22.83 -12.32
CA THR A 260 -17.41 -23.74 -11.72
C THR A 260 -16.55 -22.95 -10.74
N VAL A 261 -16.50 -23.42 -9.50
CA VAL A 261 -15.72 -22.81 -8.42
C VAL A 261 -14.42 -23.57 -8.25
N GLU A 262 -13.30 -22.87 -8.28
CA GLU A 262 -11.96 -23.46 -8.15
C GLU A 262 -11.16 -22.78 -7.02
N ASP A 263 -10.44 -23.57 -6.22
CA ASP A 263 -9.43 -23.07 -5.29
C ASP A 263 -8.13 -22.77 -6.03
N GLY A 264 -8.08 -21.62 -6.68
CA GLY A 264 -7.00 -21.23 -7.55
C GLY A 264 -5.91 -20.39 -6.88
N MET A 265 -5.17 -19.71 -7.75
CA MET A 265 -4.21 -18.67 -7.42
C MET A 265 -4.64 -17.39 -8.10
N ALA A 266 -4.26 -16.26 -7.51
CA ALA A 266 -4.41 -14.96 -8.17
C ALA A 266 -3.65 -14.91 -9.51
N GLU A 267 -4.08 -13.99 -10.37
CA GLU A 267 -3.38 -13.58 -11.59
C GLU A 267 -1.96 -13.13 -11.22
N PRO A 268 -0.91 -13.53 -11.97
CA PRO A 268 0.44 -13.12 -11.66
C PRO A 268 0.68 -11.65 -12.05
N GLU A 269 0.74 -10.76 -11.07
CA GLU A 269 1.17 -9.36 -11.28
C GLU A 269 2.70 -9.23 -11.38
N SER A 270 3.42 -10.13 -10.72
CA SER A 270 4.88 -10.18 -10.71
C SER A 270 5.38 -11.62 -10.65
N VAL A 271 6.62 -11.83 -11.10
CA VAL A 271 7.27 -13.14 -11.09
C VAL A 271 8.64 -13.05 -10.41
N GLY A 272 8.92 -14.01 -9.54
CA GLY A 272 10.20 -14.15 -8.86
C GLY A 272 10.84 -15.48 -9.21
N PHE A 273 12.15 -15.47 -9.49
CA PHE A 273 12.90 -16.69 -9.82
C PHE A 273 14.18 -16.79 -9.00
N LYS A 274 14.47 -18.00 -8.53
CA LYS A 274 15.75 -18.40 -7.95
C LYS A 274 16.32 -19.53 -8.78
N GLN A 275 17.41 -19.26 -9.51
CA GLN A 275 18.08 -20.27 -10.36
C GLN A 275 17.10 -21.03 -11.29
N GLY A 276 16.17 -20.29 -11.91
CA GLY A 276 15.18 -20.85 -12.84
C GLY A 276 13.96 -21.54 -12.20
N LYS A 277 13.86 -21.57 -10.87
CA LYS A 277 12.66 -22.05 -10.15
C LYS A 277 11.87 -20.88 -9.59
N ALA A 278 10.55 -20.96 -9.61
CA ALA A 278 9.68 -19.94 -9.03
C ALA A 278 9.99 -19.76 -7.54
N ALA A 279 10.10 -18.50 -7.12
CA ALA A 279 10.42 -18.12 -5.75
C ALA A 279 9.71 -16.80 -5.40
N VAL A 280 9.55 -16.55 -4.12
CA VAL A 280 8.98 -15.31 -3.59
C VAL A 280 10.10 -14.50 -2.97
N LEU A 281 10.15 -13.21 -3.29
CA LEU A 281 11.12 -12.26 -2.78
C LEU A 281 10.45 -11.41 -1.70
N LEU A 282 11.19 -11.12 -0.64
CA LEU A 282 10.83 -10.22 0.47
C LEU A 282 11.92 -9.17 0.66
#